data_AF-A0A7W0P0V2-F1
#
_entry.id   AF-A0A7W0P0V2-F1
#
_cell.length_a   1.000
_cell.length_b   1.000
_cell.length_c   1.000
_cell.angle_alpha   90.00
_cell.angle_beta   90.00
_cell.angle_gamma   90.00
#
_symmetry.space_group_name_H-M   'P 1'
#
loop_
_entity.id
_entity.type
_entity.pdbx_description
1 polymer ?
#
loop_
_entity_poly.entity_id
_entity_poly.type
_entity_poly.pdbx_seq_one_letter_code
_entity_poly.pdbx_strand_id
1 'polypeptide(L)'
;MTIIAPVWQRFVVADRSMEPALVDGDRLFARQSRRAFTRGEVLVIPHPHQDDFWLVKRVIGLPGEAITIDFGIVLIDGVSEVDCWGRGSTFPEGKWQIGKDQLFVLSDNRTATVDDSRMFGPVPVNRVFRPIWHRMETLRRG
;
A
#
# COMPACT_ATOMS: atom_id res chain seq x y z
N MET A 1 -36.75 2.29 1.82
CA MET A 1 -35.67 1.29 1.77
C MET A 1 -34.46 1.93 1.10
N THR A 2 -33.42 2.26 1.86
CA THR A 2 -32.19 2.84 1.30
C THR A 2 -31.29 1.69 0.85
N ILE A 3 -30.97 1.62 -0.44
CA ILE A 3 -30.00 0.66 -0.97
C ILE A 3 -28.62 1.34 -0.94
N ILE A 4 -27.69 0.79 -0.16
CA ILE A 4 -26.27 1.16 -0.22
C ILE A 4 -25.59 0.12 -1.11
N ALA A 5 -25.36 0.47 -2.37
CA ALA A 5 -24.64 -0.40 -3.28
C ALA A 5 -23.12 -0.34 -2.98
N PRO A 6 -22.41 -1.47 -2.96
CA PRO A 6 -20.95 -1.47 -2.84
C PRO A 6 -20.33 -0.81 -4.08
N VAL A 7 -19.35 0.07 -3.85
CA VAL A 7 -18.56 0.69 -4.92
C VAL A 7 -17.44 -0.26 -5.33
N TRP A 8 -17.40 -0.61 -6.60
CA TRP A 8 -16.39 -1.47 -7.22
C TRP A 8 -15.64 -0.72 -8.30
N GLN A 9 -14.33 -0.97 -8.41
CA GLN A 9 -13.49 -0.36 -9.43
C GLN A 9 -12.46 -1.36 -9.96
N ARG A 10 -12.14 -1.23 -11.25
CA ARG A 10 -11.08 -2.00 -11.91
C ARG A 10 -9.81 -1.16 -11.98
N PHE A 11 -8.68 -1.79 -11.68
CA PHE A 11 -7.35 -1.20 -11.80
C PHE A 11 -6.43 -2.14 -12.58
N VAL A 12 -5.39 -1.58 -13.18
CA VAL A 12 -4.29 -2.31 -13.79
C VAL A 12 -3.01 -1.82 -13.13
N VAL A 13 -2.19 -2.76 -12.66
CA VAL A 13 -0.85 -2.46 -12.11
C VAL A 13 0.04 -2.04 -13.28
N ALA A 14 0.72 -0.91 -13.15
CA ALA A 14 1.48 -0.27 -14.24
C ALA A 14 2.97 -0.07 -13.91
N ASP A 15 3.44 -0.62 -12.78
CA ASP A 15 4.82 -0.51 -12.34
C ASP A 15 5.27 -1.76 -11.57
N ARG A 16 6.53 -1.75 -11.11
CA ARG A 16 7.16 -2.86 -10.38
C ARG A 16 7.25 -2.61 -8.87
N SER A 17 6.54 -1.62 -8.35
CA SER A 17 6.62 -1.21 -6.94
C SER A 17 6.11 -2.28 -5.98
N MET A 18 5.18 -3.11 -6.44
CA MET A 18 4.58 -4.18 -5.63
C MET A 18 5.14 -5.56 -5.93
N GLU A 19 6.23 -5.67 -6.70
CA GLU A 19 6.90 -6.95 -6.92
C GLU A 19 7.52 -7.49 -5.61
N PRO A 20 7.40 -8.79 -5.31
CA PRO A 20 6.84 -9.85 -6.16
C PRO A 20 5.33 -10.11 -5.96
N ALA A 21 4.65 -9.38 -5.06
CA ALA A 21 3.24 -9.65 -4.74
C ALA A 21 2.30 -9.33 -5.92
N LEU A 22 2.59 -8.25 -6.64
CA LEU A 22 1.92 -7.85 -7.88
C LEU A 22 2.96 -7.46 -8.92
N VAL A 23 2.71 -7.81 -10.18
CA VAL A 23 3.57 -7.48 -11.32
C VAL A 23 2.85 -6.56 -12.30
N ASP A 24 3.62 -5.86 -13.13
CA ASP A 24 3.10 -5.04 -14.21
C ASP A 24 2.10 -5.84 -15.08
N GLY A 25 0.95 -5.24 -15.35
CA GLY A 25 -0.17 -5.85 -16.09
C GLY A 25 -1.19 -6.61 -15.24
N ASP A 26 -0.94 -6.85 -13.94
CA ASP A 26 -1.93 -7.46 -13.06
C ASP A 26 -3.22 -6.63 -13.01
N ARG A 27 -4.37 -7.31 -13.08
CA ARG A 27 -5.69 -6.67 -13.08
C ARG A 27 -6.36 -6.85 -11.72
N LEU A 28 -6.71 -5.75 -11.08
CA LEU A 28 -7.32 -5.76 -9.75
C LEU A 28 -8.80 -5.41 -9.87
N PHE A 29 -9.67 -6.26 -9.33
CA PHE A 29 -11.07 -5.91 -9.09
C PHE A 29 -11.23 -5.57 -7.61
N ALA A 30 -11.38 -4.29 -7.29
CA ALA A 30 -11.28 -3.82 -5.92
C ALA A 30 -12.60 -3.22 -5.43
N ARG A 31 -12.90 -3.45 -4.14
CA ARG A 31 -14.09 -2.94 -3.47
C ARG A 31 -13.72 -1.82 -2.52
N GLN A 32 -14.45 -0.71 -2.54
CA GLN A 32 -14.30 0.31 -1.51
C GLN A 32 -14.72 -0.26 -0.16
N SER A 33 -13.92 -0.05 0.88
CA SER A 33 -14.19 -0.60 2.20
C SER A 33 -13.65 0.27 3.32
N ARG A 34 -14.46 0.44 4.37
CA ARG A 34 -14.12 1.16 5.61
C ARG A 34 -13.87 0.23 6.80
N ARG A 35 -13.74 -1.08 6.55
CA ARG A 35 -13.40 -2.03 7.62
C ARG A 35 -12.03 -1.71 8.21
N ALA A 36 -11.83 -2.12 9.46
CA ALA A 36 -10.54 -2.01 10.13
C ALA A 36 -9.41 -2.56 9.25
N PHE A 37 -8.32 -1.80 9.20
CA PHE A 37 -7.11 -2.15 8.47
C PHE A 37 -6.28 -3.11 9.30
N THR A 38 -5.61 -4.04 8.62
CA THR A 38 -4.62 -4.91 9.24
C THR A 38 -3.27 -4.65 8.61
N ARG A 39 -2.20 -4.75 9.41
CA ARG A 39 -0.83 -4.66 8.88
C ARG A 39 -0.65 -5.74 7.81
N GLY A 40 0.06 -5.41 6.75
CA GLY A 40 0.30 -6.29 5.62
C GLY A 40 -0.81 -6.29 4.56
N GLU A 41 -1.92 -5.57 4.72
CA GLU A 41 -2.93 -5.45 3.65
C GLU A 41 -2.36 -4.72 2.43
N VAL A 42 -2.63 -5.23 1.23
CA VAL A 42 -2.41 -4.49 -0.02
C VAL A 42 -3.68 -3.72 -0.36
N LEU A 43 -3.54 -2.41 -0.53
CA LEU A 43 -4.65 -1.49 -0.73
C LEU A 43 -4.42 -0.64 -1.96
N VAL A 44 -5.51 -0.26 -2.62
CA VAL A 44 -5.51 0.78 -3.64
C VAL A 44 -6.04 2.07 -3.03
N ILE A 45 -5.24 3.14 -3.08
CA ILE A 45 -5.51 4.44 -2.46
C ILE A 45 -5.26 5.57 -3.47
N PRO A 46 -5.90 6.75 -3.30
CA PRO A 46 -5.58 7.93 -4.09
C PRO A 46 -4.15 8.38 -3.81
N HIS A 47 -3.47 8.88 -4.84
CA HIS A 47 -2.20 9.55 -4.65
C HIS A 47 -2.42 10.91 -3.95
N PRO A 48 -1.67 11.25 -2.89
CA PRO A 48 -1.96 12.43 -2.06
C PRO A 48 -1.69 13.78 -2.76
N HIS A 49 -0.90 13.79 -3.83
CA HIS A 49 -0.51 15.01 -4.56
C HIS A 49 -0.86 14.99 -6.05
N GLN A 50 -1.58 13.97 -6.53
CA GLN A 50 -1.90 13.83 -7.94
C GLN A 50 -3.33 13.32 -8.06
N ASP A 51 -4.21 14.23 -8.48
CA ASP A 51 -5.61 13.91 -8.68
C ASP A 51 -5.77 12.83 -9.74
N ASP A 52 -6.79 11.99 -9.56
CA ASP A 52 -7.13 10.85 -10.41
C ASP A 52 -6.01 9.79 -10.60
N PHE A 53 -4.90 9.90 -9.87
CA PHE A 53 -3.86 8.89 -9.81
C PHE A 53 -4.05 7.96 -8.60
N TRP A 54 -3.81 6.66 -8.81
CA TRP A 54 -4.06 5.62 -7.82
C TRP A 54 -2.79 4.85 -7.54
N LEU A 55 -2.52 4.61 -6.26
CA LEU A 55 -1.40 3.82 -5.79
C LEU A 55 -1.91 2.48 -5.27
N VAL A 56 -1.22 1.40 -5.64
CA VAL A 56 -1.31 0.12 -4.93
C VAL A 56 -0.09 -0.02 -4.04
N LYS A 57 -0.30 -0.15 -2.72
CA LYS A 57 0.76 -0.21 -1.70
C LYS A 57 0.37 -1.12 -0.54
N ARG A 58 1.35 -1.52 0.27
CA ARG A 58 1.14 -2.35 1.47
C ARG A 58 1.07 -1.50 2.73
N VAL A 59 0.12 -1.82 3.60
CA VAL A 59 0.01 -1.22 4.94
C VAL A 59 1.14 -1.72 5.82
N ILE A 60 1.99 -0.81 6.26
CA ILE A 60 3.10 -1.10 7.18
C ILE A 60 2.87 -0.48 8.56
N GLY A 61 2.22 0.67 8.65
CA GLY A 61 1.84 1.31 9.91
C GLY A 61 0.34 1.58 10.00
N LEU A 62 -0.22 1.37 11.18
CA LEU A 62 -1.64 1.51 11.52
C LEU A 62 -1.90 2.82 12.28
N PRO A 63 -3.17 3.25 12.39
CA PRO A 63 -3.49 4.50 13.08
C PRO A 63 -2.98 4.54 14.52
N GLY A 64 -2.32 5.65 14.88
CA GLY A 64 -1.78 5.87 16.22
C GLY A 64 -0.34 5.39 16.44
N GLU A 65 0.21 4.57 15.54
CA GLU A 65 1.59 4.07 15.65
C GLU A 65 2.62 5.11 15.19
N ALA A 66 3.86 4.93 15.62
CA ALA A 66 5.03 5.67 15.14
C ALA A 66 5.90 4.78 14.24
N ILE A 67 6.29 5.30 13.09
CA ILE A 67 7.24 4.65 12.17
C ILE A 67 8.58 5.36 12.25
N THR A 68 9.64 4.56 12.40
CA THR A 68 11.02 5.03 12.19
C THR A 68 11.66 4.17 11.11
N ILE A 69 12.33 4.80 10.16
CA ILE A 69 13.19 4.12 9.20
C ILE A 69 14.62 4.56 9.50
N ASP A 70 15.48 3.60 9.83
CA ASP A 70 16.88 3.83 10.24
C ASP A 70 17.75 2.67 9.74
N PHE A 71 18.92 2.97 9.16
CA PHE A 71 19.82 2.00 8.52
C PHE A 71 19.11 1.07 7.51
N GLY A 72 18.08 1.57 6.82
CA GLY A 72 17.31 0.79 5.87
C GLY A 72 16.24 -0.14 6.48
N ILE A 73 16.06 -0.12 7.80
CA ILE A 73 15.16 -0.99 8.56
C ILE A 73 13.94 -0.18 9.01
N VAL A 74 12.76 -0.80 8.92
CA VAL A 74 11.51 -0.21 9.44
C VAL A 74 11.28 -0.66 10.88
N LEU A 75 11.04 0.31 11.75
CA LEU A 75 10.67 0.12 13.15
C LEU A 75 9.25 0.68 13.38
N ILE A 76 8.42 -0.07 14.10
CA ILE A 76 7.07 0.32 14.50
C ILE A 76 7.06 0.46 16.02
N ASP A 77 6.72 1.64 16.52
CA ASP A 77 6.79 1.99 17.94
C ASP A 77 8.16 1.66 18.58
N GLY A 78 9.22 1.82 17.79
CA GLY A 78 10.60 1.54 18.19
C GLY A 78 11.02 0.07 18.13
N VAL A 79 10.11 -0.84 17.76
CA VAL A 79 10.39 -2.28 17.63
C VAL A 79 10.54 -2.65 16.16
N SER A 80 11.60 -3.39 15.84
CA SER A 80 11.73 -4.01 14.52
C SER A 80 10.75 -5.18 14.44
N GLU A 81 9.64 -5.01 13.74
CA GLU A 81 8.83 -6.15 13.31
C GLU A 81 9.47 -6.80 12.08
N VAL A 82 9.24 -8.10 11.90
CA VAL A 82 9.73 -8.83 10.72
C VAL A 82 8.94 -8.36 9.50
N ASP A 83 9.53 -7.46 8.71
CA ASP A 83 9.00 -7.06 7.41
C ASP A 83 9.26 -8.16 6.38
N CYS A 84 8.35 -9.13 6.32
CA CYS A 84 8.46 -10.27 5.40
C CYS A 84 7.97 -9.95 3.97
N TRP A 85 7.45 -8.74 3.74
CA TRP A 85 6.93 -8.33 2.44
C TRP A 85 7.91 -7.47 1.64
N GLY A 86 8.70 -6.64 2.33
CA GLY A 86 9.68 -5.76 1.72
C GLY A 86 10.86 -6.50 1.11
N ARG A 87 11.27 -6.07 -0.09
CA ARG A 87 12.52 -6.44 -0.75
C ARG A 87 13.42 -5.21 -0.90
N GLY A 88 14.65 -5.34 -0.42
CA GLY A 88 15.66 -4.28 -0.44
C GLY A 88 15.58 -3.37 0.77
N SER A 89 16.65 -2.60 1.00
CA SER A 89 16.71 -1.63 2.09
C SER A 89 15.70 -0.49 1.88
N THR A 90 15.12 -0.01 2.96
CA THR A 90 14.10 1.03 2.93
C THR A 90 14.72 2.42 3.12
N PHE A 91 14.71 3.26 2.09
CA PHE A 91 15.20 4.65 2.14
C PHE A 91 14.24 5.62 1.45
N PRO A 92 14.23 6.92 1.78
CA PRO A 92 15.06 7.59 2.79
C PRO A 92 14.72 7.21 4.23
N GLU A 93 15.65 7.47 5.14
CA GLU A 93 15.42 7.40 6.58
C GLU A 93 14.48 8.53 7.05
N GLY A 94 13.80 8.30 8.17
CA GLY A 94 12.89 9.29 8.70
C GLY A 94 12.03 8.77 9.84
N LYS A 95 11.20 9.67 10.38
CA LYS A 95 10.27 9.40 11.47
C LYS A 95 8.91 9.99 11.16
N TRP A 96 7.85 9.22 11.35
CA TRP A 96 6.48 9.63 11.07
C TRP A 96 5.56 9.18 12.19
N GLN A 97 4.70 10.09 12.64
CA GLN A 97 3.58 9.77 13.53
C GLN A 97 2.32 9.57 12.70
N ILE A 98 1.62 8.45 12.88
CA ILE A 98 0.41 8.14 12.13
C ILE A 98 -0.81 8.68 12.87
N GLY A 99 -1.58 9.56 12.22
CA GLY A 99 -2.85 10.05 12.75
C GLY A 99 -3.93 8.97 12.84
N LYS A 100 -5.03 9.28 13.54
CA LYS A 100 -6.14 8.34 13.78
C LYS A 100 -6.88 7.87 12.52
N ASP A 101 -6.80 8.65 11.45
CA ASP A 101 -7.45 8.37 10.17
C ASP A 101 -6.42 8.22 9.03
N GLN A 102 -5.21 7.78 9.37
CA GLN A 102 -4.11 7.61 8.42
C GLN A 102 -3.49 6.22 8.49
N LEU A 103 -2.79 5.84 7.42
CA LEU A 103 -1.95 4.66 7.35
C LEU A 103 -0.56 5.06 6.88
N PHE A 104 0.45 4.29 7.27
CA PHE A 104 1.77 4.37 6.64
C PHE A 104 1.90 3.19 5.67
N VAL A 105 2.10 3.48 4.40
CA VAL A 105 2.14 2.48 3.33
C VAL A 105 3.48 2.45 2.65
N LEU A 106 3.97 1.27 2.30
CA LEU A 106 5.22 1.09 1.54
C LEU A 106 5.01 0.20 0.32
N SER A 107 5.87 0.37 -0.65
CA SER A 107 6.05 -0.52 -1.79
C SER A 107 6.68 -1.84 -1.34
N ASP A 108 6.30 -2.99 -1.90
CA ASP A 108 6.99 -4.26 -1.58
C ASP A 108 8.43 -4.24 -2.14
N ASN A 109 8.61 -3.72 -3.35
CA ASN A 109 9.92 -3.48 -3.93
C ASN A 109 10.45 -2.10 -3.49
N ARG A 110 11.18 -2.07 -2.37
CA ARG A 110 11.59 -0.83 -1.66
C ARG A 110 12.51 0.05 -2.49
N THR A 111 13.21 -0.50 -3.48
CA THR A 111 14.18 0.22 -4.31
C THR A 111 13.66 0.56 -5.70
N ALA A 112 12.50 0.05 -6.13
CA ALA A 112 11.97 0.33 -7.46
C ALA A 112 11.41 1.75 -7.59
N THR A 113 10.74 2.23 -6.53
CA THR A 113 10.20 3.58 -6.45
C THR A 113 10.10 4.00 -4.99
N VAL A 114 10.03 5.31 -4.77
CA VAL A 114 9.77 5.94 -3.46
C VAL A 114 8.39 6.59 -3.41
N ASP A 115 7.51 6.31 -4.39
CA ASP A 115 6.15 6.84 -4.44
C ASP A 115 5.23 6.12 -3.42
N ASP A 116 5.56 6.29 -2.15
CA ASP A 116 4.86 5.76 -0.97
C ASP A 116 5.08 6.68 0.26
N SER A 117 4.68 6.23 1.46
CA SER A 117 4.69 7.10 2.65
C SER A 117 6.07 7.60 3.07
N ARG A 118 7.17 7.08 2.51
CA ARG A 118 8.51 7.65 2.72
C ARG A 118 8.61 9.08 2.19
N MET A 119 7.93 9.38 1.10
CA MET A 119 8.02 10.69 0.44
C MET A 119 6.91 11.64 0.86
N PHE A 120 5.68 11.14 0.98
CA PHE A 120 4.50 11.98 1.26
C PHE A 120 3.91 11.78 2.67
N GLY A 121 4.51 10.91 3.49
CA GLY A 121 4.05 10.63 4.85
C GLY A 121 2.80 9.74 4.93
N PRO A 122 2.15 9.67 6.11
CA PRO A 122 0.95 8.88 6.30
C PRO A 122 -0.24 9.37 5.43
N VAL A 123 -0.95 8.43 4.83
CA VAL A 123 -2.03 8.69 3.87
C VAL A 123 -3.41 8.56 4.50
N PRO A 124 -4.40 9.41 4.13
CA PRO A 124 -5.75 9.34 4.69
C PRO A 124 -6.52 8.08 4.27
N VAL A 125 -7.37 7.56 5.16
CA VAL A 125 -8.17 6.33 4.92
C VAL A 125 -9.56 6.57 4.33
N ASN A 126 -9.83 7.78 3.85
CA ASN A 126 -11.17 8.20 3.42
C ASN A 126 -11.70 7.43 2.19
N ARG A 127 -10.83 7.04 1.25
CA ARG A 127 -11.18 6.42 -0.02
C ARG A 127 -10.27 5.25 -0.35
N VAL A 128 -10.42 4.15 0.38
CA VAL A 128 -9.60 2.95 0.21
C VAL A 128 -10.35 1.83 -0.52
N PHE A 129 -9.68 1.22 -1.49
CA PHE A 129 -10.13 0.04 -2.21
C PHE A 129 -9.32 -1.19 -1.82
N ARG A 130 -10.01 -2.31 -1.60
CA ARG A 130 -9.41 -3.61 -1.29
C ARG A 130 -9.48 -4.50 -2.52
N PRO A 131 -8.35 -4.83 -3.16
CA PRO A 131 -8.31 -5.76 -4.27
C PRO A 131 -8.86 -7.13 -3.86
N ILE A 132 -9.77 -7.65 -4.66
CA ILE A 132 -10.12 -9.07 -4.67
C ILE A 132 -9.25 -9.69 -5.76
N TRP A 133 -8.36 -10.56 -5.32
CA TRP A 133 -7.20 -10.98 -6.10
C TRP A 133 -7.59 -11.84 -7.30
N HIS A 134 -7.10 -11.48 -8.49
CA HIS A 134 -7.01 -12.37 -9.64
C HIS A 134 -5.60 -12.23 -10.23
N ARG A 135 -4.66 -13.10 -9.82
CA ARG A 135 -3.52 -13.41 -10.68
C ARG A 135 -4.07 -14.22 -11.84
N MET A 136 -4.25 -13.57 -12.99
CA MET A 136 -4.20 -14.33 -14.22
C MET A 136 -2.73 -14.62 -14.44
N GLU A 137 -2.28 -15.83 -14.10
CA GLU A 137 -1.04 -16.30 -14.68
C GLU A 137 -1.22 -16.18 -16.19
N THR A 138 -0.53 -15.24 -16.81
CA THR A 138 -0.37 -15.26 -18.25
C THR A 138 0.35 -16.58 -18.50
N LEU A 139 -0.40 -17.61 -18.93
CA LEU A 139 0.16 -18.79 -19.54
C LEU A 139 1.07 -18.26 -20.63
N ARG A 140 2.38 -18.20 -20.36
CA ARG A 140 3.40 -18.06 -21.39
C ARG A 140 3.32 -19.35 -22.19
N ARG A 141 2.40 -19.38 -23.16
CA ARG A 141 2.49 -20.24 -24.34
C ARG A 141 3.44 -19.52 -25.28
N GLY A 142 4.61 -20.09 -25.49
CA GLY A 142 5.65 -19.59 -26.38
C GLY A 142 7.01 -19.93 -25.81
#